data_AF-A0A954LAU0-F1
#
_entry.id   AF-A0A954LAU0-F1
#
_cell.length_a   1.000
_cell.length_b   1.000
_cell.length_c   1.000
_cell.angle_alpha   90.00
_cell.angle_beta   90.00
_cell.angle_gamma   90.00
#
_symmetry.space_group_name_H-M   'P 1'
#
loop_
_entity.id
_entity.type
_entity.pdbx_description
1 polymer ?
#
loop_
_entity_poly.entity_id
_entity_poly.type
_entity_poly.pdbx_seq_one_letter_code
_entity_poly.pdbx_strand_id
1 'polypeptide(L)'
;KEYQALTESSFLVDVSRWADNPDPDLNRLGQHWRAIINREEMWRMACERTMHFHSGQAESTSIFTAPELVERRVREHLPTELRRIPMRIDVARHYHRPSARRPTGKQNFWYDPATTESHELDDDELFRSLPTSFIIFRIYSRDHGYDRELSNALQRVAGGSGGDTKTNM
;
A
#
# COMPACT_ATOMS: atom_id res chain seq x y z
N LYS A 1 14.08 26.35 -12.72
CA LYS A 1 13.28 27.53 -12.31
C LYS A 1 11.79 27.21 -12.35
N GLU A 2 11.25 26.67 -13.45
CA GLU A 2 9.82 26.28 -13.53
C GLU A 2 9.38 25.28 -12.45
N TYR A 3 10.18 24.26 -12.14
CA TYR A 3 9.86 23.29 -11.07
C TYR A 3 9.70 23.93 -9.68
N GLN A 4 10.36 25.06 -9.40
CA GLN A 4 10.21 25.75 -8.12
C GLN A 4 8.83 26.42 -7.96
N ALA A 5 8.13 26.67 -9.07
CA ALA A 5 6.77 27.19 -9.06
C ALA A 5 5.72 26.08 -9.04
N LEU A 6 6.10 24.81 -9.19
CA LEU A 6 5.22 23.66 -9.07
C LEU A 6 5.07 23.30 -7.58
N THR A 7 3.93 23.65 -7.00
CA THR A 7 3.56 23.46 -5.61
C THR A 7 2.19 22.78 -5.56
N GLU A 8 1.76 22.25 -4.42
CA GLU A 8 0.40 21.70 -4.32
C GLU A 8 -0.66 22.77 -4.67
N SER A 9 -0.43 24.02 -4.28
CA SER A 9 -1.35 25.13 -4.56
C SER A 9 -1.43 25.46 -6.06
N SER A 10 -0.28 25.64 -6.73
CA SER A 10 -0.28 25.92 -8.18
C SER A 10 -0.84 24.75 -8.98
N PHE A 11 -0.54 23.52 -8.58
CA PHE A 11 -1.12 22.32 -9.17
C PHE A 11 -2.64 22.31 -9.07
N LEU A 12 -3.21 22.49 -7.87
CA LEU A 12 -4.67 22.47 -7.69
C LEU A 12 -5.37 23.60 -8.45
N VAL A 13 -4.77 24.79 -8.50
CA VAL A 13 -5.29 25.91 -9.30
C VAL A 13 -5.30 25.56 -10.79
N ASP A 14 -4.21 25.00 -11.32
CA ASP A 14 -4.10 24.70 -12.75
C ASP A 14 -5.07 23.59 -13.17
N VAL A 15 -5.15 22.48 -12.43
CA VAL A 15 -6.07 21.38 -12.77
C VAL A 15 -7.54 21.78 -12.64
N SER A 16 -7.88 22.71 -11.74
CA SER A 16 -9.25 23.21 -11.59
C SER A 16 -9.74 23.98 -12.83
N ARG A 17 -8.83 24.66 -13.54
CA ARG A 17 -9.13 25.44 -14.76
C ARG A 17 -9.27 24.56 -16.00
N TRP A 18 -8.70 23.36 -15.99
CA TRP A 18 -8.70 22.47 -17.15
C TRP A 18 -10.09 22.04 -17.59
N ALA A 19 -11.06 21.97 -16.66
CA ALA A 19 -12.42 21.53 -16.98
C ALA A 19 -13.18 22.46 -17.95
N ASP A 20 -12.71 23.71 -18.10
CA ASP A 20 -13.27 24.68 -19.05
C ASP A 20 -12.27 25.00 -20.19
N ASN A 21 -11.20 24.20 -20.34
CA ASN A 21 -10.18 24.39 -21.37
C ASN A 21 -10.72 23.96 -22.75
N PRO A 22 -10.40 24.69 -23.85
CA PRO A 22 -10.80 24.31 -25.20
C PRO A 22 -10.07 23.07 -25.74
N ASP A 23 -8.90 22.74 -25.20
CA ASP A 23 -8.21 21.49 -25.53
C ASP A 23 -9.03 20.29 -24.97
N PRO A 24 -9.45 19.34 -25.82
CA PRO A 24 -10.32 18.24 -25.42
C PRO A 24 -9.66 17.29 -24.40
N ASP A 25 -8.35 17.09 -24.45
CA ASP A 25 -7.64 16.20 -23.52
C ASP A 25 -7.53 16.83 -22.14
N LEU A 26 -7.20 18.14 -22.09
CA LEU A 26 -7.20 18.89 -20.84
C LEU A 26 -8.62 19.02 -20.28
N ASN A 27 -9.62 19.27 -21.13
CA ASN A 27 -11.02 19.33 -20.72
C ASN A 27 -11.43 18.04 -20.00
N ARG A 28 -11.19 16.89 -20.64
CA ARG A 28 -11.51 15.57 -20.09
C ARG A 28 -10.82 15.33 -18.74
N LEU A 29 -9.52 15.63 -18.64
CA LEU A 29 -8.78 15.48 -17.38
C LEU A 29 -9.29 16.43 -16.29
N GLY A 30 -9.61 17.66 -16.66
CA GLY A 30 -10.19 18.66 -15.78
C GLY A 30 -11.56 18.24 -15.22
N GLN A 31 -12.42 17.62 -16.03
CA GLN A 31 -13.70 17.09 -15.53
C GLN A 31 -13.49 16.00 -14.46
N HIS A 32 -12.50 15.11 -14.65
CA HIS A 32 -12.16 14.11 -13.62
C HIS A 32 -11.64 14.78 -12.34
N TRP A 33 -10.77 15.78 -12.43
CA TRP A 33 -10.30 16.53 -11.26
C TRP A 33 -11.44 17.26 -10.54
N ARG A 34 -12.36 17.88 -11.28
CA ARG A 34 -13.56 18.52 -10.73
C ARG A 34 -14.41 17.51 -9.95
N ALA A 35 -14.63 16.33 -10.51
CA ALA A 35 -15.36 15.26 -9.84
C ALA A 35 -14.64 14.75 -8.56
N ILE A 36 -13.30 14.66 -8.57
CA ILE A 36 -12.51 14.29 -7.38
C ILE A 36 -12.66 15.36 -6.29
N ILE A 37 -12.47 16.64 -6.63
CA ILE A 37 -12.54 17.77 -5.69
C ILE A 37 -13.95 17.88 -5.08
N ASN A 38 -14.99 17.69 -5.89
CA ASN A 38 -16.39 17.71 -5.45
C ASN A 38 -16.87 16.40 -4.82
N ARG A 39 -16.02 15.36 -4.75
CA ARG A 39 -16.34 14.02 -4.23
C ARG A 39 -17.47 13.30 -4.96
N GLU A 40 -17.63 13.55 -6.25
CA GLU A 40 -18.65 12.92 -7.11
C GLU A 40 -18.19 11.52 -7.57
N GLU A 41 -16.89 11.35 -7.83
CA GLU A 41 -16.30 10.09 -8.28
C GLU A 41 -15.33 9.53 -7.23
N MET A 42 -15.87 8.77 -6.27
CA MET A 42 -15.05 8.17 -5.22
C MET A 42 -14.77 6.69 -5.48
N TRP A 43 -13.49 6.34 -5.38
CA TRP A 43 -13.07 4.97 -5.16
C TRP A 43 -13.11 4.69 -3.66
N ARG A 44 -13.86 3.67 -3.26
CA ARG A 44 -14.02 3.29 -1.85
C ARG A 44 -13.26 2.01 -1.61
N MET A 45 -12.58 1.92 -0.47
CA MET A 45 -11.89 0.69 -0.09
C MET A 45 -12.94 -0.38 0.23
N ALA A 46 -12.92 -1.47 -0.54
CA ALA A 46 -13.79 -2.62 -0.35
C ALA A 46 -13.21 -3.61 0.66
N CYS A 47 -11.90 -3.85 0.59
CA CYS A 47 -11.19 -4.71 1.53
C CYS A 47 -9.69 -4.41 1.57
N GLU A 48 -9.07 -4.80 2.69
CA GLU A 48 -7.64 -4.72 2.92
C GLU A 48 -7.13 -6.05 3.52
N ARG A 49 -5.92 -6.45 3.12
CA ARG A 49 -5.16 -7.55 3.72
C ARG A 49 -3.70 -7.18 3.86
N THR A 50 -3.13 -7.53 5.01
CA THR A 50 -1.71 -7.29 5.31
C THR A 50 -1.00 -8.62 5.48
N MET A 51 0.14 -8.77 4.81
CA MET A 51 1.04 -9.90 4.96
C MET A 51 2.31 -9.45 5.66
N HIS A 52 2.69 -10.13 6.73
CA HIS A 52 3.87 -9.83 7.54
C HIS A 52 5.01 -10.81 7.22
N PHE A 53 6.23 -10.29 7.13
CA PHE A 53 7.43 -11.07 6.87
C PHE A 53 8.42 -10.91 8.02
N HIS A 54 8.96 -12.02 8.53
CA HIS A 54 9.94 -12.03 9.63
C HIS A 54 11.36 -12.33 9.13
N SER A 55 12.36 -12.07 9.97
CA SER A 55 13.75 -12.35 9.66
C SER A 55 13.97 -13.81 9.24
N GLY A 56 14.70 -14.03 8.16
CA GLY A 56 14.96 -15.36 7.60
C GLY A 56 13.84 -15.94 6.73
N GLN A 57 12.63 -15.37 6.74
CA GLN A 57 11.64 -15.64 5.71
C GLN A 57 12.01 -14.85 4.46
N ALA A 58 12.37 -15.55 3.38
CA ALA A 58 12.50 -14.89 2.10
C ALA A 58 11.16 -14.24 1.75
N GLU A 59 11.18 -12.97 1.33
CA GLU A 59 10.13 -12.38 0.51
C GLU A 59 10.11 -13.07 -0.86
N SER A 60 9.98 -14.41 -0.88
CA SER A 60 9.88 -15.24 -2.08
C SER A 60 8.64 -14.89 -2.91
N THR A 61 7.80 -14.00 -2.39
CA THR A 61 6.67 -13.33 -3.01
C THR A 61 7.05 -12.19 -3.95
N SER A 62 8.12 -12.34 -4.75
CA SER A 62 8.42 -11.48 -5.91
C SER A 62 7.25 -11.36 -6.89
N ILE A 63 6.27 -12.27 -6.82
CA ILE A 63 5.05 -12.29 -7.61
C ILE A 63 3.99 -11.25 -7.20
N PHE A 64 4.17 -10.53 -6.09
CA PHE A 64 3.15 -9.59 -5.58
C PHE A 64 3.50 -8.12 -5.73
N THR A 65 4.60 -7.76 -6.42
CA THR A 65 4.98 -6.34 -6.61
C THR A 65 4.21 -5.64 -7.73
N ALA A 66 3.50 -6.38 -8.60
CA ALA A 66 2.75 -5.83 -9.71
C ALA A 66 1.24 -5.83 -9.40
N PRO A 67 0.61 -4.66 -9.17
CA PRO A 67 -0.83 -4.55 -8.92
C PRO A 67 -1.68 -5.23 -10.00
N GLU A 68 -1.25 -5.21 -11.26
CA GLU A 68 -1.96 -5.81 -12.40
C GLU A 68 -2.03 -7.34 -12.30
N LEU A 69 -0.96 -7.98 -11.81
CA LEU A 69 -0.93 -9.42 -11.59
C LEU A 69 -1.85 -9.83 -10.44
N VAL A 70 -1.87 -9.04 -9.36
CA VAL A 70 -2.82 -9.23 -8.26
C VAL A 70 -4.24 -9.07 -8.77
N GLU A 71 -4.52 -8.03 -9.57
CA GLU A 71 -5.85 -7.77 -10.11
C GLU A 71 -6.33 -8.94 -10.96
N ARG A 72 -5.48 -9.47 -11.85
CA ARG A 72 -5.81 -10.64 -12.67
C ARG A 72 -6.19 -11.85 -11.81
N ARG A 73 -5.40 -12.18 -10.79
CA ARG A 73 -5.67 -13.32 -9.90
C ARG A 73 -6.93 -13.13 -9.07
N VAL A 74 -7.18 -11.91 -8.58
CA VAL A 74 -8.43 -11.58 -7.88
C VAL A 74 -9.62 -11.81 -8.83
N ARG A 75 -9.54 -11.32 -10.09
CA ARG A 75 -10.59 -11.54 -11.10
C ARG A 75 -10.83 -13.02 -11.39
N GLU A 76 -9.79 -13.86 -11.43
CA GLU A 76 -9.93 -15.30 -11.64
C GLU A 76 -10.76 -15.99 -10.53
N HIS A 77 -10.64 -15.52 -9.29
CA HIS A 77 -11.36 -16.05 -8.13
C HIS A 77 -12.76 -15.44 -7.90
N LEU A 78 -13.12 -14.38 -8.62
CA LEU A 78 -14.47 -13.80 -8.56
C LEU A 78 -15.49 -14.63 -9.37
N PRO A 79 -16.77 -14.63 -8.97
CA PRO A 79 -17.89 -15.08 -9.81
C PRO A 79 -17.86 -14.42 -11.18
N THR A 80 -18.31 -15.15 -12.22
CA THR A 80 -18.23 -14.71 -13.62
C THR A 80 -18.85 -13.33 -13.85
N GLU A 81 -19.96 -13.06 -13.17
CA GLU A 81 -20.73 -11.82 -13.23
C GLU A 81 -19.93 -10.63 -12.68
N LEU A 82 -19.05 -10.88 -11.70
CA LEU A 82 -18.28 -9.87 -11.00
C LEU A 82 -16.89 -9.64 -11.60
N ARG A 83 -16.43 -10.49 -12.53
CA ARG A 83 -15.09 -10.36 -13.14
C ARG A 83 -14.86 -9.06 -13.89
N ARG A 84 -15.92 -8.34 -14.27
CA ARG A 84 -15.86 -7.10 -15.06
C ARG A 84 -16.20 -5.84 -14.27
N ILE A 85 -16.48 -5.95 -12.96
CA ILE A 85 -16.77 -4.74 -12.17
C ILE A 85 -15.56 -3.79 -12.16
N PRO A 86 -15.79 -2.47 -12.13
CA PRO A 86 -14.72 -1.50 -11.93
C PRO A 86 -14.06 -1.73 -10.57
N MET A 87 -12.78 -2.07 -10.58
CA MET A 87 -11.95 -2.16 -9.38
C MET A 87 -10.53 -1.71 -9.67
N ARG A 88 -9.84 -1.30 -8.60
CA ARG A 88 -8.42 -0.95 -8.60
C ARG A 88 -7.73 -1.66 -7.46
N ILE A 89 -6.52 -2.16 -7.70
CA ILE A 89 -5.69 -2.77 -6.66
C ILE A 89 -4.52 -1.85 -6.35
N ASP A 90 -4.30 -1.62 -5.06
CA ASP A 90 -3.08 -1.03 -4.52
C ASP A 90 -2.28 -2.13 -3.80
N VAL A 91 -0.98 -2.14 -4.03
CA VAL A 91 -0.02 -3.02 -3.34
C VAL A 91 1.04 -2.12 -2.73
N ALA A 92 0.93 -1.89 -1.43
CA ALA A 92 1.85 -1.05 -0.69
C ALA A 92 2.82 -1.91 0.13
N ARG A 93 4.11 -1.84 -0.18
CA ARG A 93 5.16 -2.47 0.62
C ARG A 93 5.69 -1.49 1.66
N HIS A 94 5.75 -1.93 2.90
CA HIS A 94 6.43 -1.23 3.96
C HIS A 94 7.55 -2.10 4.50
N TYR A 95 8.75 -1.53 4.53
CA TYR A 95 9.88 -2.15 5.19
C TYR A 95 10.05 -1.49 6.55
N HIS A 96 9.92 -2.26 7.62
CA HIS A 96 10.39 -1.76 8.90
C HIS A 96 11.90 -1.59 8.75
N ARG A 97 12.39 -0.39 9.00
CA ARG A 97 13.81 -0.05 8.89
C ARG A 97 14.73 -0.56 10.03
N PRO A 98 14.44 -1.59 10.87
CA PRO A 98 15.47 -2.15 11.75
C PRO A 98 16.56 -2.94 11.01
N SER A 99 16.20 -3.66 9.95
CA SER A 99 17.02 -4.79 9.47
C SER A 99 17.76 -4.56 8.16
N ALA A 100 17.96 -3.31 7.74
CA ALA A 100 19.00 -3.13 6.75
C ALA A 100 20.26 -3.69 7.41
N ARG A 101 21.00 -4.58 6.75
CA ARG A 101 22.33 -4.94 7.22
C ARG A 101 23.23 -3.70 7.41
N ARG A 102 22.76 -2.49 7.03
CA ARG A 102 23.21 -1.16 7.49
C ARG A 102 22.07 -0.10 7.40
N PRO A 103 21.60 0.50 8.51
CA PRO A 103 21.22 1.92 8.52
C PRO A 103 22.13 2.76 9.42
N THR A 104 22.83 2.12 10.35
CA THR A 104 23.91 2.69 11.16
C THR A 104 25.23 1.91 11.05
N GLY A 105 25.25 0.70 10.48
CA GLY A 105 26.50 -0.05 10.30
C GLY A 105 27.32 -0.18 11.59
N LYS A 106 26.68 -0.62 12.68
CA LYS A 106 27.23 -0.63 14.05
C LYS A 106 27.37 0.74 14.74
N GLN A 107 26.65 1.76 14.30
CA GLN A 107 26.69 3.11 14.92
C GLN A 107 25.56 3.36 15.94
N ASN A 108 24.72 2.37 16.24
CA ASN A 108 23.78 2.45 17.35
C ASN A 108 24.43 1.88 18.61
N PHE A 109 24.55 2.72 19.64
CA PHE A 109 25.04 2.34 20.94
C PHE A 109 24.08 2.85 22.00
N TRP A 110 23.94 2.09 23.07
CA TRP A 110 23.35 2.59 24.31
C TRP A 110 24.45 2.71 25.37
N TYR A 111 24.34 3.73 26.21
CA TYR A 111 25.30 4.00 27.29
C TYR A 111 24.67 3.58 28.62
N ASP A 112 25.37 2.72 29.35
CA ASP A 112 25.00 2.34 30.71
C ASP A 112 25.66 3.31 31.71
N PRO A 113 24.89 4.20 32.36
CA PRO A 113 25.45 5.14 33.32
C PRO A 113 25.94 4.47 34.61
N ALA A 114 25.49 3.25 34.92
CA ALA A 114 25.89 2.53 36.13
C ALA A 114 27.29 1.89 35.97
N THR A 115 27.61 1.41 34.78
CA THR A 115 28.93 0.82 34.45
C THR A 115 29.84 1.78 33.71
N THR A 116 29.31 2.90 33.21
CA THR A 116 29.98 3.88 32.34
C THR A 116 30.46 3.30 31.01
N GLU A 117 29.87 2.18 30.57
CA GLU A 117 30.20 1.51 29.33
C GLU A 117 29.21 1.84 28.21
N SER A 118 29.69 1.80 26.97
CA SER A 118 28.83 1.85 25.78
C SER A 118 28.75 0.47 25.16
N HIS A 119 27.53 0.01 24.90
CA HIS A 119 27.27 -1.28 24.29
C HIS A 119 26.64 -1.09 22.92
N GLU A 120 27.07 -1.90 21.94
CA GLU A 120 26.42 -1.96 20.63
C GLU A 120 24.96 -2.39 20.84
N LEU A 121 24.04 -1.59 20.31
CA LEU A 121 22.63 -1.96 20.31
C LEU A 121 22.41 -2.90 19.11
N ASP A 122 22.63 -4.20 19.34
CA ASP A 122 22.16 -5.24 18.44
C ASP A 122 20.63 -5.31 18.52
N ASP A 123 19.97 -5.90 17.52
CA ASP A 123 18.51 -6.06 17.53
C ASP A 123 18.10 -6.81 18.80
N ASP A 124 17.63 -6.08 19.82
CA ASP A 124 17.18 -6.62 21.11
C ASP A 124 16.27 -7.82 20.86
N GLU A 125 16.27 -8.81 21.77
CA GLU A 125 15.38 -9.97 21.66
C GLU A 125 13.90 -9.57 21.48
N LEU A 126 13.52 -8.38 21.96
CA LEU A 126 12.22 -7.76 21.77
C LEU A 126 11.87 -7.45 20.30
N PHE A 127 12.85 -7.06 19.47
CA PHE A 127 12.61 -6.75 18.05
C PHE A 127 12.57 -7.99 17.16
N ARG A 128 13.15 -9.12 17.60
CA ARG A 128 13.11 -10.39 16.84
C ARG A 128 11.69 -10.92 16.64
N SER A 129 10.77 -10.62 17.56
CA SER A 129 9.35 -10.99 17.42
C SER A 129 8.55 -10.07 16.49
N LEU A 130 9.11 -8.93 16.06
CA LEU A 130 8.40 -8.01 15.18
C LEU A 130 8.60 -8.37 13.71
N PRO A 131 7.57 -8.20 12.86
CA PRO A 131 7.73 -8.27 11.42
C PRO A 131 8.82 -7.31 10.94
N THR A 132 9.66 -7.80 10.04
CA THR A 132 10.73 -7.05 9.39
C THR A 132 10.20 -6.20 8.23
N SER A 133 9.17 -6.68 7.55
CA SER A 133 8.45 -5.94 6.52
C SER A 133 7.01 -6.42 6.48
N PHE A 134 6.15 -5.64 5.82
CA PHE A 134 4.82 -6.08 5.48
C PHE A 134 4.40 -5.55 4.11
N ILE A 135 3.48 -6.26 3.47
CA ILE A 135 2.82 -5.84 2.23
C ILE A 135 1.33 -5.71 2.53
N ILE A 136 0.75 -4.56 2.16
CA ILE A 136 -0.67 -4.29 2.23
C ILE A 136 -1.26 -4.40 0.83
N PHE A 137 -2.31 -5.21 0.69
CA PHE A 137 -3.15 -5.28 -0.49
C PHE A 137 -4.47 -4.57 -0.20
N ARG A 138 -4.84 -3.63 -1.06
CA ARG A 138 -6.14 -2.93 -0.97
C ARG A 138 -6.88 -3.06 -2.28
N ILE A 139 -8.16 -3.36 -2.20
CA ILE A 139 -9.06 -3.31 -3.34
C ILE A 139 -9.99 -2.12 -3.16
N TYR A 140 -10.07 -1.30 -4.20
CA TYR A 140 -11.02 -0.20 -4.29
C TYR A 140 -12.07 -0.49 -5.36
N SER A 141 -13.33 -0.19 -5.05
CA SER A 141 -14.49 -0.31 -5.92
C SER A 141 -15.27 1.02 -5.97
N ARG A 142 -16.28 1.11 -6.83
CA ARG A 142 -17.16 2.29 -6.93
C ARG A 142 -18.25 2.32 -5.86
N ASP A 143 -18.60 1.16 -5.31
CA ASP A 143 -19.59 0.98 -4.25
C ASP A 143 -19.24 -0.25 -3.39
N HIS A 144 -19.98 -0.45 -2.29
CA HIS A 144 -19.77 -1.53 -1.33
C HIS A 144 -20.59 -2.81 -1.62
N GLY A 145 -21.19 -2.93 -2.81
CA GLY A 145 -22.13 -4.00 -3.12
C GLY A 145 -21.53 -5.41 -3.14
N TYR A 146 -20.20 -5.51 -3.30
CA TYR A 146 -19.48 -6.79 -3.50
C TYR A 146 -18.25 -6.95 -2.60
N ASP A 147 -18.18 -6.22 -1.49
CA ASP A 147 -17.02 -6.20 -0.59
C ASP A 147 -16.66 -7.59 -0.08
N ARG A 148 -17.68 -8.42 0.18
CA ARG A 148 -17.49 -9.80 0.66
C ARG A 148 -16.84 -10.68 -0.41
N GLU A 149 -17.32 -10.61 -1.64
CA GLU A 149 -16.80 -11.36 -2.78
C GLU A 149 -15.36 -10.94 -3.11
N LEU A 150 -15.08 -9.63 -3.07
CA LEU A 150 -13.76 -9.06 -3.24
C LEU A 150 -12.79 -9.50 -2.14
N SER A 151 -13.22 -9.45 -0.88
CA SER A 151 -12.43 -9.89 0.28
C SER A 151 -12.09 -11.39 0.20
N ASN A 152 -13.06 -12.23 -0.15
CA ASN A 152 -12.85 -13.67 -0.34
C ASN A 152 -11.89 -13.97 -1.50
N ALA A 153 -12.01 -13.25 -2.62
CA ALA A 153 -11.10 -13.39 -3.75
C ALA A 153 -9.67 -12.98 -3.35
N LEU A 154 -9.51 -11.85 -2.67
CA LEU A 154 -8.21 -11.40 -2.16
C LEU A 154 -7.59 -12.39 -1.17
N GLN A 155 -8.40 -12.97 -0.28
CA GLN A 155 -7.94 -13.99 0.65
C GLN A 155 -7.36 -15.22 -0.06
N ARG A 156 -7.95 -15.66 -1.18
CA ARG A 156 -7.40 -16.77 -1.97
C ARG A 156 -6.07 -16.42 -2.65
N VAL A 157 -5.88 -15.15 -3.01
CA VAL A 157 -4.65 -14.67 -3.63
C VAL A 157 -3.53 -14.51 -2.60
N ALA A 158 -3.82 -13.94 -1.43
CA ALA A 158 -2.84 -13.61 -0.39
C ALA A 158 -2.63 -14.72 0.65
N GLY A 159 -3.61 -15.61 0.86
CA GLY A 159 -3.62 -16.64 1.91
C GLY A 159 -2.84 -17.91 1.62
N GLY A 160 -2.07 -17.95 0.53
CA GLY A 160 -1.24 -19.12 0.15
C GLY A 160 0.02 -19.34 1.00
N SER A 161 0.32 -18.45 1.96
CA SER A 161 1.55 -18.53 2.76
C SER A 161 1.39 -17.94 4.15
N GLY A 162 1.10 -18.80 5.13
CA GLY A 162 1.20 -18.50 6.57
C GLY A 162 -0.11 -18.07 7.21
N GLY A 163 -0.51 -18.79 8.26
CA GLY A 163 -1.82 -18.68 8.90
C GLY A 163 -2.16 -17.26 9.37
N ASP A 164 -3.42 -16.93 9.17
CA ASP A 164 -4.12 -15.80 9.77
C ASP A 164 -3.89 -15.82 11.29
N THR A 165 -3.00 -14.96 11.78
CA THR A 165 -2.99 -14.62 13.20
C THR A 165 -4.30 -13.90 13.44
N LYS A 166 -5.27 -14.62 13.98
CA LYS A 166 -6.50 -14.06 14.55
C LYS A 166 -6.09 -12.97 15.54
N THR A 167 -6.01 -11.73 15.09
CA THR A 167 -5.92 -10.60 16.00
C THR A 167 -7.29 -10.49 16.64
N ASN A 168 -7.35 -10.81 17.94
CA ASN A 168 -8.54 -10.72 18.75
C ASN A 168 -9.25 -9.38 18.58
N MET A 169 -10.58 -9.50 18.51
CA MET A 169 -11.57 -8.43 18.70
C MET A 169 -11.51 -7.90 20.12
#